data_AF-A0A8S1CLT4-F1
#
_entry.id   AF-A0A8S1CLT4-F1
#
_cell.length_a   1.000
_cell.length_b   1.000
_cell.length_c   1.000
_cell.angle_alpha   90.00
_cell.angle_beta   90.00
_cell.angle_gamma   90.00
#
_symmetry.space_group_name_H-M   'P 1'
#
loop_
_entity.id
_entity.type
_entity.pdbx_description
1 polymer ?
#
loop_
_entity_poly.entity_id
_entity_poly.type
_entity_poly.pdbx_seq_one_letter_code
_entity_poly.pdbx_strand_id
1 'polypeptide(L)'
;MNSTFRRARENLDRMNHVSKRNLWGWLNTIFNRFDPSRVKDVGPDRACAEWLLRCGAGLRWKNSKTLLTDYNSLPITGGQKIVEIDATDSAIMDCGFPHFKGLTDVEKIVFHKCGYLTDSAIVYLPILKASLKHLQISSCGNITVEGLQPIKKLSKLQSLLLYDLPEIKNKDEVAQDLQSALPQCKVSFPYAQAKELIEKNEKDKLQPPQI
;
A
#
# COMPACT_ATOMS: atom_id res chain seq x y z
N MET A 1 -32.45 8.92 -24.59
CA MET A 1 -31.42 9.52 -23.72
C MET A 1 -30.88 8.42 -22.80
N ASN A 2 -29.64 7.97 -23.02
CA ASN A 2 -29.12 6.70 -22.51
C ASN A 2 -28.90 6.70 -20.99
N SER A 3 -29.26 5.59 -20.34
CA SER A 3 -29.15 5.35 -18.88
C SER A 3 -27.73 5.58 -18.33
N THR A 4 -26.71 5.45 -19.18
CA THR A 4 -25.30 5.73 -18.89
C THR A 4 -25.03 7.19 -18.54
N PHE A 5 -25.70 8.15 -19.20
CA PHE A 5 -25.53 9.59 -18.94
C PHE A 5 -26.20 10.02 -17.65
N ARG A 6 -27.34 9.39 -17.29
CA ARG A 6 -28.03 9.62 -16.02
C ARG A 6 -27.18 9.17 -14.83
N ARG A 7 -26.52 8.01 -14.97
CA ARG A 7 -25.61 7.44 -13.96
C ARG A 7 -24.32 8.24 -13.81
N ALA A 8 -23.79 8.80 -14.90
CA ALA A 8 -22.65 9.71 -14.87
C ALA A 8 -22.99 11.04 -14.17
N ARG A 9 -24.19 11.57 -14.40
CA ARG A 9 -24.70 12.79 -13.73
C ARG A 9 -25.02 12.54 -12.25
N GLU A 10 -25.61 11.41 -11.89
CA GLU A 10 -25.83 11.02 -10.50
C GLU A 10 -24.50 10.75 -9.75
N ASN A 11 -23.48 10.23 -10.44
CA ASN A 11 -22.13 10.13 -9.88
C ASN A 11 -21.49 11.51 -9.71
N LEU A 12 -21.69 12.43 -10.65
CA LEU A 12 -21.22 13.81 -10.54
C LEU A 12 -21.94 14.57 -9.40
N ASP A 13 -23.24 14.35 -9.22
CA ASP A 13 -24.04 14.93 -8.14
C ASP A 13 -23.69 14.31 -6.77
N ARG A 14 -23.33 13.01 -6.71
CA ARG A 14 -22.71 12.39 -5.52
C ARG A 14 -21.30 12.91 -5.24
N MET A 15 -20.54 13.23 -6.26
CA MET A 15 -19.25 13.93 -6.13
C MET A 15 -19.43 15.41 -5.74
N ASN A 16 -20.61 16.00 -5.94
CA ASN A 16 -20.94 17.35 -5.48
C ASN A 16 -21.49 17.38 -4.05
N HIS A 17 -21.87 16.24 -3.48
CA HIS A 17 -22.19 16.11 -2.06
C HIS A 17 -20.93 15.90 -1.19
N VAL A 18 -19.81 16.51 -1.60
CA VAL A 18 -18.57 16.51 -0.84
C VAL A 18 -18.77 17.36 0.41
N SER A 19 -18.90 16.63 1.52
CA SER A 19 -18.62 17.05 2.89
C SER A 19 -17.67 18.24 2.96
N LYS A 20 -17.95 19.20 3.83
CA LYS A 20 -17.05 20.28 4.25
C LYS A 20 -15.65 19.70 4.53
N ARG A 21 -14.78 19.63 3.52
CA ARG A 21 -13.42 19.12 3.67
C ARG A 21 -12.58 20.27 4.20
N ASN A 22 -12.22 20.17 5.47
CA ASN A 22 -11.26 21.05 6.12
C ASN A 22 -9.97 21.12 5.27
N LEU A 23 -9.25 22.24 5.32
CA LEU A 23 -8.02 22.49 4.54
C LEU A 23 -7.07 21.27 4.47
N TRP A 24 -6.90 20.58 5.61
CA TRP A 24 -6.06 19.38 5.73
C TRP A 24 -6.56 18.18 4.92
N GLY A 25 -7.87 17.95 4.86
CA GLY A 25 -8.46 16.90 4.03
C GLY A 25 -8.34 17.19 2.54
N TRP A 26 -8.47 18.46 2.14
CA TRP A 26 -8.19 18.89 0.77
C TRP A 26 -6.70 18.70 0.43
N LEU A 27 -5.80 19.14 1.30
CA LEU A 27 -4.35 18.99 1.11
C LEU A 27 -3.96 17.53 0.90
N ASN A 28 -4.38 16.62 1.78
CA ASN A 28 -4.09 15.18 1.63
C ASN A 28 -4.63 14.61 0.32
N THR A 29 -5.81 15.09 -0.13
CA THR A 29 -6.39 14.68 -1.42
C THR A 29 -5.53 15.15 -2.60
N ILE A 30 -4.96 16.35 -2.54
CA ILE A 30 -4.08 16.89 -3.59
C ILE A 30 -2.78 16.10 -3.64
N PHE A 31 -2.15 15.84 -2.50
CA PHE A 31 -0.91 15.05 -2.44
C PHE A 31 -1.11 13.64 -3.00
N ASN A 32 -2.26 13.02 -2.77
CA ASN A 32 -2.55 11.68 -3.27
C ASN A 32 -3.09 11.63 -4.70
N ARG A 33 -3.35 12.77 -5.34
CA ARG A 33 -3.96 12.78 -6.68
C ARG A 33 -3.12 12.00 -7.69
N PHE A 34 -3.76 11.06 -8.37
CA PHE A 34 -3.19 10.40 -9.54
C PHE A 34 -3.12 11.34 -10.74
N ASP A 35 -1.93 11.46 -11.34
CA ASP A 35 -1.67 12.28 -12.51
C ASP A 35 -1.24 11.41 -13.71
N PRO A 36 -2.16 11.08 -14.63
CA PRO A 36 -1.83 10.28 -15.80
C PRO A 36 -0.93 11.01 -16.81
N SER A 37 -0.97 12.35 -16.85
CA SER A 37 -0.08 13.15 -17.69
C SER A 37 1.35 13.01 -17.19
N ARG A 38 1.55 13.11 -15.88
CA ARG A 38 2.86 12.87 -15.27
C ARG A 38 3.38 11.46 -15.56
N VAL A 39 2.53 10.43 -15.44
CA VAL A 39 2.89 9.05 -15.80
C VAL A 39 3.35 8.94 -17.26
N LYS A 40 2.71 9.67 -18.19
CA LYS A 40 3.11 9.70 -19.60
C LYS A 40 4.49 10.36 -19.80
N ASP A 41 4.79 11.40 -19.03
CA ASP A 41 6.02 12.18 -19.19
C ASP A 41 7.25 11.47 -18.60
N VAL A 42 7.11 10.82 -17.45
CA VAL A 42 8.25 10.26 -16.69
C VAL A 42 8.20 8.74 -16.50
N GLY A 43 7.10 8.10 -16.92
CA GLY A 43 6.86 6.68 -16.71
C GLY A 43 6.23 6.36 -15.33
N PRO A 44 5.66 5.16 -15.18
CA PRO A 44 4.88 4.78 -14.01
C PRO A 44 5.73 4.70 -12.73
N ASP A 45 6.92 4.10 -12.80
CA ASP A 45 7.81 3.97 -11.64
C ASP A 45 8.22 5.33 -11.07
N ARG A 46 8.62 6.28 -11.93
CA ARG A 46 9.00 7.62 -11.47
C ARG A 46 7.81 8.41 -10.92
N ALA A 47 6.65 8.38 -11.59
CA ALA A 47 5.46 9.07 -11.09
C ALA A 47 4.97 8.48 -9.74
N CYS A 48 5.04 7.16 -9.59
CA CYS A 48 4.74 6.50 -8.31
C CYS A 48 5.76 6.88 -7.23
N ALA A 49 7.04 6.97 -7.57
CA ALA A 49 8.08 7.37 -6.62
C ALA A 49 7.87 8.79 -6.09
N GLU A 50 7.53 9.73 -6.97
CA GLU A 50 7.16 11.08 -6.58
C GLU A 50 5.96 11.10 -5.62
N TRP A 51 4.96 10.24 -5.87
CA TRP A 51 3.80 10.11 -4.99
C TRP A 51 4.12 9.53 -3.62
N LEU A 52 4.90 8.46 -3.58
CA LEU A 52 5.31 7.84 -2.32
C LEU A 52 6.06 8.84 -1.45
N LEU A 53 7.10 9.48 -2.01
CA LEU A 53 7.98 10.39 -1.27
C LEU A 53 7.26 11.65 -0.79
N ARG A 54 6.39 12.26 -1.62
CA ARG A 54 5.60 13.44 -1.18
C ARG A 54 4.57 13.10 -0.09
N CYS A 55 4.14 11.84 0.00
CA CYS A 55 3.27 11.35 1.06
C CYS A 55 4.05 10.80 2.27
N GLY A 56 5.38 10.96 2.31
CA GLY A 56 6.22 10.52 3.42
C GLY A 56 6.54 9.02 3.44
N ALA A 57 6.24 8.29 2.36
CA ALA A 57 6.67 6.91 2.19
C ALA A 57 8.08 6.84 1.58
N GLY A 58 8.81 5.78 1.87
CA GLY A 58 10.05 5.40 1.21
C GLY A 58 9.84 4.35 0.12
N LEU A 59 10.86 4.19 -0.71
CA LEU A 59 10.92 3.13 -1.71
C LEU A 59 12.36 2.70 -1.98
N ARG A 60 12.53 1.50 -2.53
CA ARG A 60 13.84 1.04 -3.02
C ARG A 60 13.78 0.77 -4.52
N TRP A 61 14.78 1.26 -5.22
CA TRP A 61 15.03 0.93 -6.61
C TRP A 61 15.67 -0.46 -6.74
N LYS A 62 15.43 -1.15 -7.85
CA LYS A 62 15.97 -2.48 -8.16
C LYS A 62 17.49 -2.59 -7.97
N ASN A 63 18.22 -1.56 -8.40
CA ASN A 63 19.69 -1.51 -8.33
C ASN A 63 20.20 -0.72 -7.11
N SER A 64 19.35 -0.49 -6.10
CA SER A 64 19.73 0.16 -4.85
C SER A 64 19.68 -0.81 -3.67
N LYS A 65 20.62 -0.63 -2.74
CA LYS A 65 20.64 -1.35 -1.45
C LYS A 65 19.83 -0.62 -0.36
N THR A 66 19.61 0.69 -0.51
CA THR A 66 18.99 1.53 0.51
C THR A 66 17.62 2.02 0.08
N LEU A 67 16.75 2.24 1.07
CA LEU A 67 15.51 2.99 0.87
C LEU A 67 15.84 4.45 0.56
N LEU A 68 15.16 4.98 -0.45
CA LEU A 68 15.06 6.40 -0.75
C LEU A 68 13.86 6.94 0.02
N THR A 69 14.07 7.97 0.83
CA THR A 69 13.04 8.65 1.62
C THR A 69 13.01 10.17 1.37
N ASP A 70 14.07 10.73 0.80
CA ASP A 70 14.14 12.14 0.42
C ASP A 70 13.67 12.33 -1.04
N TYR A 71 12.62 13.14 -1.22
CA TYR A 71 12.08 13.50 -2.52
C TYR A 71 13.13 14.17 -3.43
N ASN A 72 13.98 15.03 -2.86
CA ASN A 72 14.97 15.78 -3.64
C ASN A 72 16.13 14.89 -4.13
N SER A 73 16.25 13.69 -3.57
CA SER A 73 17.22 12.68 -3.98
C SER A 73 16.71 11.76 -5.10
N LEU A 74 15.54 12.07 -5.70
CA LEU A 74 15.05 11.36 -6.88
C LEU A 74 16.02 11.51 -8.07
N PRO A 75 16.34 10.42 -8.79
CA PRO A 75 17.20 10.49 -9.96
C PRO A 75 16.57 11.37 -11.04
N ILE A 76 17.38 12.15 -11.77
CA ILE A 76 16.88 13.03 -12.83
C ILE A 76 16.34 12.20 -14.01
N THR A 77 17.02 11.10 -14.33
CA THR A 77 16.63 10.19 -15.41
C THR A 77 15.59 9.18 -14.93
N GLY A 78 14.63 8.84 -15.81
CA GLY A 78 13.70 7.74 -15.58
C GLY A 78 14.31 6.36 -15.85
N GLY A 79 13.47 5.33 -15.79
CA GLY A 79 13.84 3.95 -16.14
C GLY A 79 14.24 3.06 -14.96
N GLN A 80 14.37 3.61 -13.75
CA GLN A 80 14.51 2.79 -12.55
C GLN A 80 13.20 2.08 -12.24
N LYS A 81 13.32 0.89 -11.63
CA LYS A 81 12.18 0.06 -11.24
C LYS A 81 12.03 0.01 -9.73
N ILE A 82 10.83 0.28 -9.23
CA ILE A 82 10.51 0.14 -7.80
C ILE A 82 10.42 -1.34 -7.47
N VAL A 83 11.13 -1.79 -6.43
CA VAL A 83 11.07 -3.18 -5.94
C VAL A 83 10.53 -3.30 -4.52
N GLU A 84 10.64 -2.24 -3.72
CA GLU A 84 10.14 -2.20 -2.35
C GLU A 84 9.51 -0.84 -2.07
N ILE A 85 8.40 -0.86 -1.35
CA ILE A 85 7.69 0.33 -0.88
C ILE A 85 7.54 0.21 0.63
N ASP A 86 7.95 1.24 1.35
CA ASP A 86 7.76 1.35 2.80
C ASP A 86 6.92 2.59 3.10
N ALA A 87 5.65 2.40 3.38
CA ALA A 87 4.71 3.46 3.71
C ALA A 87 4.50 3.62 5.21
N THR A 88 5.52 3.33 6.02
CA THR A 88 5.49 3.56 7.47
C THR A 88 5.19 5.03 7.80
N ASP A 89 4.19 5.27 8.64
CA ASP A 89 3.74 6.61 9.06
C ASP A 89 3.39 7.55 7.89
N SER A 90 3.00 6.98 6.74
CA SER A 90 2.73 7.72 5.52
C SER A 90 1.29 8.22 5.41
N ALA A 91 1.11 9.37 4.76
CA ALA A 91 -0.17 9.97 4.43
C ALA A 91 -0.78 9.47 3.10
N ILE A 92 -0.40 8.28 2.62
CA ILE A 92 -0.99 7.69 1.41
C ILE A 92 -2.50 7.40 1.59
N MET A 93 -3.25 7.54 0.51
CA MET A 93 -4.69 7.37 0.45
C MET A 93 -5.14 6.63 -0.81
N ASP A 94 -6.35 6.08 -0.77
CA ASP A 94 -6.96 5.28 -1.85
C ASP A 94 -6.87 5.94 -3.24
N CYS A 95 -7.03 7.27 -3.34
CA CYS A 95 -6.99 7.99 -4.61
C CYS A 95 -5.60 8.03 -5.27
N GLY A 96 -4.54 7.68 -4.53
CA GLY A 96 -3.17 7.57 -5.05
C GLY A 96 -2.80 6.18 -5.55
N PHE A 97 -3.52 5.12 -5.16
CA PHE A 97 -3.20 3.74 -5.55
C PHE A 97 -3.21 3.46 -7.06
N PRO A 98 -3.92 4.22 -7.93
CA PRO A 98 -3.74 4.09 -9.38
C PRO A 98 -2.30 4.29 -9.88
N HIS A 99 -1.40 4.94 -9.11
CA HIS A 99 0.03 5.02 -9.45
C HIS A 99 0.74 3.66 -9.49
N PHE A 100 0.17 2.61 -8.86
CA PHE A 100 0.72 1.26 -8.98
C PHE A 100 0.52 0.65 -10.37
N LYS A 101 -0.34 1.24 -11.22
CA LYS A 101 -0.55 0.78 -12.59
C LYS A 101 0.73 0.95 -13.41
N GLY A 102 1.19 -0.17 -13.99
CA GLY A 102 2.39 -0.20 -14.84
C GLY A 102 3.69 -0.48 -14.07
N LEU A 103 3.63 -0.64 -12.74
CA LEU A 103 4.76 -1.18 -11.98
C LEU A 103 4.86 -2.69 -12.19
N THR A 104 6.05 -3.16 -12.55
CA THR A 104 6.29 -4.55 -12.98
C THR A 104 7.14 -5.36 -12.02
N ASP A 105 7.85 -4.69 -11.11
CA ASP A 105 8.92 -5.30 -10.31
C ASP A 105 8.72 -5.14 -8.80
N VAL A 106 7.59 -4.58 -8.34
CA VAL A 106 7.34 -4.39 -6.90
C VAL A 106 7.17 -5.74 -6.22
N GLU A 107 8.13 -6.09 -5.35
CA GLU A 107 8.17 -7.38 -4.66
C GLU A 107 7.74 -7.28 -3.19
N LYS A 108 7.94 -6.12 -2.55
CA LYS A 108 7.64 -5.90 -1.13
C LYS A 108 6.89 -4.60 -0.91
N ILE A 109 5.82 -4.65 -0.11
CA ILE A 109 5.10 -3.46 0.34
C ILE A 109 4.87 -3.57 1.85
N VAL A 110 5.21 -2.49 2.57
CA VAL A 110 4.89 -2.30 3.98
C VAL A 110 3.91 -1.15 4.12
N PHE A 111 2.71 -1.43 4.62
CA PHE A 111 1.79 -0.43 5.13
C PHE A 111 1.81 -0.51 6.65
N HIS A 112 2.45 0.46 7.30
CA HIS A 112 2.53 0.52 8.76
C HIS A 112 2.05 1.88 9.24
N LYS A 113 1.07 1.92 10.14
CA LYS A 113 0.51 3.18 10.69
C LYS A 113 -0.02 4.14 9.60
N CYS A 114 -0.53 3.61 8.50
CA CYS A 114 -1.15 4.41 7.44
C CYS A 114 -2.58 4.81 7.86
N GLY A 115 -2.73 5.91 8.60
CA GLY A 115 -4.01 6.31 9.19
C GLY A 115 -5.14 6.65 8.21
N TYR A 116 -4.82 6.92 6.94
CA TYR A 116 -5.79 7.21 5.88
C TYR A 116 -6.03 6.06 4.91
N LEU A 117 -5.37 4.92 5.12
CA LEU A 117 -5.55 3.72 4.30
C LEU A 117 -6.91 3.09 4.64
N THR A 118 -7.70 2.76 3.61
CA THR A 118 -8.99 2.06 3.76
C THR A 118 -9.04 0.82 2.86
N ASP A 119 -10.11 0.03 2.99
CA ASP A 119 -10.41 -1.09 2.11
C ASP A 119 -10.33 -0.73 0.61
N SER A 120 -10.69 0.51 0.25
CA SER A 120 -10.69 0.98 -1.13
C SER A 120 -9.29 1.02 -1.75
N ALA A 121 -8.24 1.25 -0.95
CA ALA A 121 -6.86 1.14 -1.40
C ALA A 121 -6.48 -0.32 -1.70
N ILE A 122 -6.86 -1.26 -0.83
CA ILE A 122 -6.46 -2.67 -0.94
C ILE A 122 -7.02 -3.32 -2.22
N VAL A 123 -8.18 -2.87 -2.69
CA VAL A 123 -8.80 -3.28 -3.97
C VAL A 123 -7.86 -3.08 -5.18
N TYR A 124 -6.89 -2.17 -5.12
CA TYR A 124 -5.93 -1.92 -6.20
C TYR A 124 -4.71 -2.84 -6.18
N LEU A 125 -4.37 -3.46 -5.05
CA LEU A 125 -3.18 -4.32 -4.94
C LEU A 125 -3.11 -5.47 -5.96
N PRO A 126 -4.23 -6.10 -6.40
CA PRO A 126 -4.20 -7.13 -7.44
C PRO A 126 -3.57 -6.70 -8.78
N ILE A 127 -3.37 -5.41 -9.04
CA ILE A 127 -2.58 -4.92 -10.17
C ILE A 127 -1.13 -5.46 -10.10
N LEU A 128 -0.61 -5.66 -8.90
CA LEU A 128 0.75 -6.16 -8.63
C LEU A 128 0.83 -7.68 -8.49
N LYS A 129 -0.23 -8.43 -8.84
CA LYS A 129 -0.30 -9.90 -8.70
C LYS A 129 0.87 -10.66 -9.35
N ALA A 130 1.49 -10.05 -10.37
CA ALA A 130 2.58 -10.66 -11.12
C ALA A 130 3.97 -10.50 -10.47
N SER A 131 4.12 -9.64 -9.46
CA SER A 131 5.42 -9.30 -8.86
C SER A 131 5.42 -9.34 -7.33
N LEU A 132 4.32 -9.01 -6.66
CA LEU A 132 4.28 -8.84 -5.21
C LEU A 132 4.44 -10.18 -4.46
N LYS A 133 5.46 -10.25 -3.59
CA LYS A 133 5.83 -11.43 -2.80
C LYS A 133 5.63 -11.22 -1.30
N HIS A 134 5.83 -10.00 -0.81
CA HIS A 134 5.74 -9.68 0.62
C HIS A 134 4.81 -8.50 0.83
N LEU A 135 3.77 -8.70 1.64
CA LEU A 135 2.84 -7.66 2.03
C LEU A 135 2.72 -7.61 3.55
N GLN A 136 2.89 -6.42 4.11
CA GLN A 136 2.56 -6.12 5.49
C GLN A 136 1.46 -5.06 5.52
N ILE A 137 0.42 -5.30 6.32
CA ILE A 137 -0.59 -4.31 6.69
C ILE A 137 -0.68 -4.31 8.21
N SER A 138 -0.18 -3.25 8.83
CA SER A 138 -0.13 -3.16 10.29
C SER A 138 -0.49 -1.79 10.85
N SER A 139 -1.21 -1.78 11.97
CA SER A 139 -1.67 -0.54 12.63
C SER A 139 -2.44 0.38 11.67
N CYS A 140 -3.18 -0.19 10.72
CA CYS A 140 -4.00 0.53 9.75
C CYS A 140 -5.47 0.43 10.20
N GLY A 141 -5.94 1.45 10.92
CA GLY A 141 -7.19 1.40 11.69
C GLY A 141 -8.48 1.22 10.89
N ASN A 142 -8.51 1.58 9.60
CA ASN A 142 -9.73 1.53 8.79
C ASN A 142 -9.82 0.31 7.86
N ILE A 143 -8.99 -0.72 8.09
CA ILE A 143 -9.00 -1.95 7.28
C ILE A 143 -9.91 -2.99 7.94
N THR A 144 -10.89 -3.47 7.18
CA THR A 144 -11.89 -4.45 7.62
C THR A 144 -11.59 -5.85 7.08
N VAL A 145 -12.41 -6.83 7.46
CA VAL A 145 -12.35 -8.20 6.92
C VAL A 145 -12.65 -8.21 5.42
N GLU A 146 -13.60 -7.41 4.97
CA GLU A 146 -13.97 -7.23 3.57
C GLU A 146 -12.83 -6.62 2.76
N GLY A 147 -12.11 -5.66 3.36
CA GLY A 147 -10.94 -5.01 2.76
C GLY A 147 -9.80 -5.96 2.45
N LEU A 148 -9.68 -7.08 3.15
CA LEU A 148 -8.64 -8.08 2.92
C LEU A 148 -8.97 -9.06 1.78
N GLN A 149 -10.24 -9.17 1.35
CA GLN A 149 -10.64 -10.13 0.30
C GLN A 149 -9.87 -9.99 -1.03
N PRO A 150 -9.54 -8.77 -1.52
CA PRO A 150 -8.74 -8.61 -2.73
C PRO A 150 -7.33 -9.24 -2.66
N ILE A 151 -6.75 -9.39 -1.46
CA ILE A 151 -5.41 -9.97 -1.26
C ILE A 151 -5.34 -11.41 -1.77
N LYS A 152 -6.45 -12.16 -1.73
CA LYS A 152 -6.56 -13.52 -2.29
C LYS A 152 -6.19 -13.62 -3.77
N LYS A 153 -6.21 -12.52 -4.51
CA LYS A 153 -5.83 -12.46 -5.94
C LYS A 153 -4.32 -12.33 -6.17
N LEU A 154 -3.52 -12.13 -5.12
CA LEU A 154 -2.07 -11.99 -5.19
C LEU A 154 -1.41 -13.37 -5.24
N SER A 155 -1.54 -14.05 -6.38
CA SER A 155 -1.11 -15.44 -6.54
C SER A 155 0.40 -15.68 -6.36
N LYS A 156 1.24 -14.65 -6.37
CA LYS A 156 2.68 -14.76 -6.10
C LYS A 156 3.08 -14.39 -4.67
N LEU A 157 2.12 -14.06 -3.81
CA LEU A 157 2.39 -13.67 -2.44
C LEU A 157 2.99 -14.86 -1.67
N GLN A 158 4.12 -14.63 -1.03
CA GLN A 158 4.88 -15.61 -0.25
C GLN A 158 4.78 -15.34 1.25
N SER A 159 4.59 -14.07 1.64
CA SER A 159 4.42 -13.67 3.04
C SER A 159 3.36 -12.59 3.15
N LEU A 160 2.40 -12.81 4.06
CA LEU A 160 1.39 -11.84 4.45
C LEU A 160 1.47 -11.66 5.97
N LEU A 161 1.86 -10.46 6.41
CA LEU A 161 1.84 -10.08 7.82
C LEU A 161 0.71 -9.09 8.06
N LEU A 162 -0.25 -9.49 8.88
CA LEU A 162 -1.31 -8.63 9.38
C LEU A 162 -1.08 -8.40 10.86
N TYR A 163 -1.20 -7.16 11.32
CA TYR A 163 -0.97 -6.87 12.74
C TYR A 163 -1.75 -5.64 13.18
N ASP A 164 -2.30 -5.66 14.39
CA ASP A 164 -2.95 -4.47 14.98
C ASP A 164 -3.99 -3.80 14.04
N LEU A 165 -4.96 -4.60 13.58
CA LEU A 165 -6.09 -4.14 12.76
C LEU A 165 -7.36 -4.20 13.64
N PRO A 166 -7.78 -3.08 14.26
CA PRO A 166 -8.79 -3.08 15.33
C PRO A 166 -10.20 -3.46 14.87
N GLU A 167 -10.53 -3.22 13.59
CA GLU A 167 -11.82 -3.61 13.01
C GLU A 167 -11.94 -5.13 12.81
N ILE A 168 -10.83 -5.88 12.89
CA ILE A 168 -10.82 -7.34 12.70
C ILE A 168 -10.74 -8.05 14.04
N LYS A 169 -11.90 -8.53 14.50
CA LYS A 169 -12.05 -9.22 15.79
C LYS A 169 -11.72 -10.71 15.72
N ASN A 170 -12.09 -11.36 14.61
CA ASN A 170 -11.93 -12.80 14.35
C ASN A 170 -10.63 -13.11 13.59
N LYS A 171 -9.48 -12.80 14.20
CA LYS A 171 -8.17 -12.90 13.52
C LYS A 171 -7.83 -14.30 13.02
N ASP A 172 -8.13 -15.34 13.81
CA ASP A 172 -7.81 -16.72 13.46
C ASP A 172 -8.60 -17.20 12.24
N GLU A 173 -9.91 -16.90 12.18
CA GLU A 173 -10.77 -17.24 11.05
C GLU A 173 -10.30 -16.53 9.77
N VAL A 174 -9.99 -15.23 9.87
CA VAL A 174 -9.48 -14.43 8.75
C VAL A 174 -8.12 -14.96 8.27
N ALA A 175 -7.21 -15.29 9.19
CA ALA A 175 -5.92 -15.86 8.86
C ALA A 175 -6.07 -17.21 8.15
N GLN A 176 -6.98 -18.07 8.64
CA GLN A 176 -7.25 -19.38 8.03
C GLN A 176 -7.88 -19.26 6.64
N ASP A 177 -8.84 -18.35 6.45
CA ASP A 177 -9.47 -18.06 5.15
C ASP A 177 -8.44 -17.56 4.13
N LEU A 178 -7.59 -16.61 4.51
CA LEU A 178 -6.50 -16.12 3.66
C LEU A 178 -5.46 -17.21 3.36
N GLN A 179 -5.08 -18.01 4.36
CA GLN A 179 -4.13 -19.11 4.20
C GLN A 179 -4.66 -20.20 3.26
N SER A 180 -5.97 -20.47 3.31
CA SER A 180 -6.64 -21.44 2.43
C SER A 180 -6.71 -20.94 0.98
N ALA A 181 -6.93 -19.63 0.80
CA ALA A 181 -6.94 -19.00 -0.52
C ALA A 181 -5.54 -18.83 -1.14
N LEU A 182 -4.50 -18.73 -0.31
CA LEU A 182 -3.11 -18.54 -0.70
C LEU A 182 -2.21 -19.63 -0.08
N PRO A 183 -2.33 -20.90 -0.52
CA PRO A 183 -1.64 -22.03 0.13
C PRO A 183 -0.11 -21.93 0.13
N GLN A 184 0.47 -21.20 -0.81
CA GLN A 184 1.90 -20.93 -0.93
C GLN A 184 2.39 -19.71 -0.12
N CYS A 185 1.46 -18.93 0.46
CA CYS A 185 1.77 -17.74 1.24
C CYS A 185 1.80 -18.10 2.72
N LYS A 186 2.84 -17.69 3.44
CA LYS A 186 2.84 -17.74 4.91
C LYS A 186 2.00 -16.58 5.44
N VAL A 187 0.79 -16.87 5.92
CA VAL A 187 -0.09 -15.88 6.56
C VAL A 187 0.17 -15.84 8.05
N SER A 188 0.40 -14.65 8.59
CA SER A 188 0.66 -14.41 10.01
C SER A 188 -0.20 -13.26 10.51
N PHE A 189 -1.04 -13.51 11.53
CA PHE A 189 -1.87 -12.49 12.16
C PHE A 189 -1.78 -12.53 13.70
N PRO A 190 -0.63 -12.16 14.29
CA PRO A 190 -0.43 -12.27 15.73
C PRO A 190 -1.33 -11.33 16.54
N TYR A 191 -1.67 -11.78 17.76
CA TYR A 191 -2.21 -10.92 18.81
C TYR A 191 -1.09 -10.07 19.44
N ALA A 192 -1.43 -8.92 20.03
CA ALA A 192 -0.47 -7.93 20.54
C ALA A 192 0.55 -8.49 21.56
N GLN A 193 0.27 -9.61 22.22
CA GLN A 193 1.17 -10.28 23.16
C GLN A 193 2.38 -10.98 22.49
N ALA A 194 2.35 -11.21 21.17
CA ALA A 194 3.47 -11.77 20.42
C ALA A 194 4.46 -10.69 19.88
N LYS A 195 4.15 -9.41 20.12
CA LYS A 195 4.91 -8.23 19.65
C LYS A 195 6.36 -8.21 20.14
N GLU A 196 6.58 -8.43 21.43
CA GLU A 196 7.91 -8.34 22.04
C GLU A 196 8.87 -9.41 21.53
N LEU A 197 8.35 -10.59 21.16
CA LEU A 197 9.15 -11.71 20.65
C LEU A 197 9.57 -11.51 19.20
N ILE A 198 8.68 -10.99 18.34
CA ILE A 198 8.98 -10.76 16.92
C ILE A 198 9.91 -9.56 16.76
N GLU A 199 9.64 -8.44 17.43
CA GLU A 199 10.49 -7.24 17.37
C GLU A 199 11.89 -7.47 17.95
N LYS A 200 12.01 -8.32 18.99
CA LYS A 200 13.31 -8.74 19.54
C LYS A 200 14.08 -9.61 18.55
N ASN A 201 13.42 -10.61 17.96
CA ASN A 201 14.05 -11.54 17.02
C ASN A 201 14.47 -10.88 15.68
N GLU A 202 13.80 -9.81 15.24
CA GLU A 202 14.21 -9.06 14.04
C GLU A 202 15.37 -8.10 14.32
N LYS A 203 15.42 -7.48 15.51
CA LYS A 203 16.57 -6.65 15.94
C LYS A 203 17.84 -7.47 16.13
N ASP A 204 17.72 -8.68 16.70
CA ASP A 204 18.86 -9.57 16.92
C ASP A 204 19.48 -10.09 15.60
N LYS A 205 18.71 -10.13 14.50
CA LYS A 205 19.21 -10.50 13.15
C LYS A 205 19.93 -9.38 12.41
N LEU A 206 19.75 -8.13 12.84
CA LEU A 206 20.34 -6.93 12.23
C LEU A 206 21.61 -6.46 12.97
N GLN A 207 21.98 -7.09 14.09
CA GLN A 207 23.24 -6.80 14.78
C GLN A 207 24.40 -7.56 14.14
N PRO A 208 25.51 -6.89 13.78
CA PRO A 208 26.70 -7.57 13.31
C PRO A 208 27.28 -8.46 14.43
N PRO A 209 27.93 -9.59 14.10
CA PRO A 209 28.54 -10.46 15.10
C PRO A 209 29.51 -9.66 15.97
N GLN A 210 29.37 -9.77 17.28
CA GLN A 210 30.30 -9.19 18.24
C GLN A 210 31.66 -9.87 18.06
N ILE A 211 32.68 -9.07 17.73
CA ILE A 211 34.09 -9.47 17.63
C ILE A 211 34.69 -9.53 19.03
#